data_AF-A0A1F6CSY1-F1
#
_entry.id   AF-A0A1F6CSY1-F1
#
_cell.length_a   1.000
_cell.length_b   1.000
_cell.length_c   1.000
_cell.angle_alpha   90.00
_cell.angle_beta   90.00
_cell.angle_gamma   90.00
#
_symmetry.space_group_name_H-M   'P 1'
#
loop_
_entity.id
_entity.type
_entity.pdbx_description
1 polymer ?
#
loop_
_entity_poly.entity_id
_entity_poly.type
_entity_poly.pdbx_seq_one_letter_code
_entity_poly.pdbx_strand_id
1 'polypeptide(L)'
;MSEGDSTLRPKGSRAWAPRPAIAPKTRREDGEWVVASNGSEGCYGGWEVLYPAPKAGEWVRFSIQARWQDLERGYDSVNVALTWLDERGQMVGWEPVFPQKFQGGHVHYEGRARVPARKGAEILCLPIMGDHRASTCFHRHPHDFDIERWLMIQRMRAMDNHVYMVVSRNWTYGTGIFSPRGETLAVSGGRNFVWADVDLEDLPRCVGDATFRGMCWYERREPAYGALSGELMPDPFTKQG
;
A
#
# COMPACT_ATOMS: atom_id res chain seq x y z
N MET A 1 4.09 25.31 9.71
CA MET A 1 3.06 25.58 8.67
C MET A 1 1.92 24.61 8.91
N SER A 2 0.68 25.01 8.72
CA SER A 2 -0.48 24.11 8.86
C SER A 2 -0.71 23.36 7.55
N GLU A 3 -0.52 22.05 7.55
CA GLU A 3 -0.97 21.20 6.44
C GLU A 3 -2.50 21.22 6.41
N GLY A 4 -3.08 21.64 5.29
CA GLY A 4 -4.52 21.62 5.10
C GLY A 4 -4.96 20.24 4.62
N ASP A 5 -5.58 19.44 5.50
CA ASP A 5 -6.19 18.14 5.17
C ASP A 5 -7.43 18.36 4.29
N SER A 6 -7.19 18.69 3.01
CA SER A 6 -8.21 19.11 2.06
C SER A 6 -9.04 17.91 1.59
N THR A 7 -10.14 17.65 2.30
CA THR A 7 -11.03 16.52 2.03
C THR A 7 -11.53 16.51 0.58
N LEU A 8 -11.05 15.54 -0.21
CA LEU A 8 -11.49 15.35 -1.58
C LEU A 8 -12.98 15.00 -1.62
N ARG A 9 -13.76 15.71 -2.44
CA ARG A 9 -15.19 15.41 -2.64
C ARG A 9 -15.40 14.49 -3.84
N PRO A 10 -16.41 13.60 -3.82
CA PRO A 10 -16.78 12.82 -4.99
C PRO A 10 -17.11 13.72 -6.20
N LYS A 11 -16.57 13.38 -7.37
CA LYS A 11 -17.02 13.90 -8.68
C LYS A 11 -18.37 13.31 -9.08
N GLY A 12 -18.71 12.12 -8.57
CA GLY A 12 -19.98 11.44 -8.82
C GLY A 12 -19.96 10.01 -8.27
N SER A 13 -21.06 9.28 -8.44
CA SER A 13 -21.14 7.85 -8.12
C SER A 13 -22.14 7.15 -9.02
N ARG A 14 -21.84 5.92 -9.44
CA ARG A 14 -22.74 5.07 -10.25
C ARG A 14 -22.91 3.70 -9.62
N ALA A 15 -24.07 3.09 -9.88
CA ALA A 15 -24.27 1.67 -9.59
C ALA A 15 -23.46 0.82 -10.57
N TRP A 16 -22.96 -0.33 -10.13
CA TRP A 16 -22.27 -1.30 -10.98
C TRP A 16 -22.67 -2.74 -10.63
N ALA A 17 -22.60 -3.61 -11.62
CA ALA A 17 -22.68 -5.06 -11.51
C ALA A 17 -22.04 -5.69 -12.76
N PRO A 18 -21.39 -6.85 -12.69
CA PRO A 18 -20.75 -7.46 -13.86
C PRO A 18 -21.76 -8.06 -14.86
N ARG A 19 -23.02 -8.29 -14.44
CA ARG A 19 -24.12 -8.76 -15.29
C ARG A 19 -25.46 -8.18 -14.78
N PRO A 20 -26.36 -7.68 -15.64
CA PRO A 20 -27.62 -7.09 -15.19
C PRO A 20 -28.52 -8.03 -14.36
N ALA A 21 -28.53 -9.33 -14.66
CA ALA A 21 -29.39 -10.31 -14.00
C ALA A 21 -29.07 -10.53 -12.50
N ILE A 22 -27.85 -10.21 -12.06
CA ILE A 22 -27.41 -10.31 -10.66
C ILE A 22 -27.15 -8.93 -10.02
N ALA A 23 -27.55 -7.85 -10.69
CA ALA A 23 -27.32 -6.50 -10.22
C ALA A 23 -28.16 -6.21 -8.96
N PRO A 24 -27.56 -5.71 -7.85
CA PRO A 24 -28.29 -5.37 -6.65
C PRO A 24 -29.18 -4.15 -6.85
N LYS A 25 -30.18 -3.99 -5.97
CA LYS A 25 -31.04 -2.81 -5.89
C LYS A 25 -30.27 -1.67 -5.21
N THR A 26 -29.74 -0.74 -5.99
CA THR A 26 -28.97 0.41 -5.51
C THR A 26 -29.82 1.68 -5.43
N ARG A 27 -29.71 2.45 -4.33
CA ARG A 27 -30.30 3.80 -4.22
C ARG A 27 -29.44 4.76 -3.41
N ARG A 28 -29.68 6.06 -3.56
CA ARG A 28 -29.16 7.13 -2.69
C ARG A 28 -30.28 7.56 -1.76
N GLU A 29 -29.98 7.66 -0.47
CA GLU A 29 -30.97 7.96 0.59
C GLU A 29 -30.21 8.68 1.72
N ASP A 30 -30.66 9.87 2.11
CA ASP A 30 -30.07 10.72 3.18
C ASP A 30 -28.53 10.91 3.17
N GLY A 31 -27.93 10.79 1.98
CA GLY A 31 -26.48 10.89 1.79
C GLY A 31 -25.73 9.54 1.78
N GLU A 32 -26.37 8.45 2.18
CA GLU A 32 -25.86 7.07 2.13
C GLU A 32 -25.93 6.45 0.71
N TRP A 33 -25.03 5.49 0.47
CA TRP A 33 -25.01 4.63 -0.72
C TRP A 33 -25.62 3.27 -0.37
N VAL A 34 -26.93 3.13 -0.57
CA VAL A 34 -27.65 1.91 -0.19
C VAL A 34 -27.54 0.86 -1.30
N VAL A 35 -27.26 -0.39 -0.90
CA VAL A 35 -27.24 -1.59 -1.75
C VAL A 35 -28.10 -2.65 -1.06
N ALA A 36 -29.02 -3.28 -1.79
CA ALA A 36 -29.84 -4.38 -1.29
C ALA A 36 -29.89 -5.52 -2.30
N SER A 37 -30.08 -6.76 -1.82
CA SER A 37 -30.20 -7.93 -2.70
C SER A 37 -31.38 -7.77 -3.68
N ASN A 38 -31.16 -8.17 -4.93
CA ASN A 38 -32.24 -8.26 -5.90
C ASN A 38 -33.14 -9.51 -5.68
N GLY A 39 -32.60 -10.54 -5.01
CA GLY A 39 -33.22 -11.85 -4.77
C GLY A 39 -32.51 -13.04 -5.43
N SER A 40 -31.50 -12.81 -6.28
CA SER A 40 -30.76 -13.91 -6.95
C SER A 40 -29.65 -14.48 -6.08
N GLU A 41 -29.53 -15.81 -6.06
CA GLU A 41 -28.32 -16.51 -5.62
C GLU A 41 -27.12 -16.01 -6.46
N GLY A 42 -26.13 -15.39 -5.81
CA GLY A 42 -25.02 -14.71 -6.49
C GLY A 42 -25.28 -13.23 -6.88
N CYS A 43 -26.27 -12.56 -6.29
CA CYS A 43 -26.43 -11.09 -6.39
C CYS A 43 -25.12 -10.37 -6.04
N TYR A 44 -24.55 -9.62 -6.99
CA TYR A 44 -23.20 -9.05 -6.87
C TYR A 44 -23.03 -7.75 -7.66
N GLY A 45 -22.36 -6.78 -7.03
CA GLY A 45 -22.22 -5.40 -7.50
C GLY A 45 -22.34 -4.43 -6.33
N GLY A 46 -22.53 -3.14 -6.63
CA GLY A 46 -22.68 -2.11 -5.60
C GLY A 46 -22.54 -0.70 -6.17
N TRP A 47 -21.76 0.14 -5.49
CA TRP A 47 -21.47 1.51 -5.91
C TRP A 47 -20.00 1.69 -6.26
N GLU A 48 -19.74 2.42 -7.35
CA GLU A 48 -18.47 3.08 -7.60
C GLU A 48 -18.64 4.56 -7.24
N VAL A 49 -17.69 5.13 -6.48
CA VAL A 49 -17.67 6.54 -6.11
C VAL A 49 -16.38 7.16 -6.64
N LEU A 50 -16.49 8.04 -7.62
CA LEU A 50 -15.35 8.63 -8.31
C LEU A 50 -14.89 9.90 -7.58
N TYR A 51 -13.59 10.01 -7.32
CA TYR A 51 -12.93 11.17 -6.72
C TYR A 51 -12.03 11.87 -7.75
N PRO A 52 -11.57 13.11 -7.51
CA PRO A 52 -10.35 13.59 -8.15
C PRO A 52 -9.15 12.70 -7.76
N ALA A 53 -8.26 12.46 -8.72
CA ALA A 53 -6.94 11.93 -8.38
C ALA A 53 -6.16 12.97 -7.55
N PRO A 54 -5.32 12.54 -6.57
CA PRO A 54 -4.31 13.39 -5.97
C PRO A 54 -3.24 13.76 -7.01
N LYS A 55 -2.43 14.79 -6.75
CA LYS A 55 -1.25 15.07 -7.60
C LYS A 55 -0.16 14.01 -7.35
N ALA A 56 0.80 13.91 -8.27
CA ALA A 56 1.99 13.09 -8.05
C ALA A 56 2.69 13.48 -6.72
N GLY A 57 2.96 12.47 -5.88
CA GLY A 57 3.54 12.65 -4.54
C GLY A 57 2.55 13.05 -3.43
N GLU A 58 1.28 13.34 -3.73
CA GLU A 58 0.24 13.55 -2.70
C GLU A 58 -0.35 12.21 -2.25
N TRP A 59 -0.45 12.00 -0.93
CA TRP A 59 -1.08 10.81 -0.35
C TRP A 59 -2.55 11.07 -0.04
N VAL A 60 -3.36 10.00 -0.01
CA VAL A 60 -4.77 10.05 0.40
C VAL A 60 -5.06 9.07 1.53
N ARG A 61 -5.90 9.52 2.48
CA ARG A 61 -6.62 8.66 3.43
C ARG A 61 -8.04 8.50 2.93
N PHE A 62 -8.41 7.29 2.55
CA PHE A 62 -9.79 6.93 2.28
C PHE A 62 -10.43 6.37 3.55
N SER A 63 -11.68 6.75 3.81
CA SER A 63 -12.43 6.36 5.01
C SER A 63 -13.90 6.25 4.66
N ILE A 64 -14.53 5.13 5.01
CA ILE A 64 -15.98 4.93 4.87
C ILE A 64 -16.51 4.11 6.04
N GLN A 65 -17.72 4.45 6.49
CA GLN A 65 -18.49 3.63 7.43
C GLN A 65 -19.53 2.85 6.64
N ALA A 66 -19.64 1.55 6.91
CA ALA A 66 -20.67 0.70 6.34
C ALA A 66 -21.41 -0.04 7.45
N ARG A 67 -22.70 -0.30 7.19
CA ARG A 67 -23.61 -1.08 8.02
C ARG A 67 -24.30 -2.10 7.12
N TRP A 68 -24.64 -3.26 7.65
CA TRP A 68 -25.43 -4.27 6.93
C TRP A 68 -26.57 -4.77 7.81
N GLN A 69 -27.56 -5.38 7.17
CA GLN A 69 -28.69 -6.04 7.79
C GLN A 69 -28.98 -7.31 7.00
N ASP A 70 -29.35 -8.39 7.68
CA ASP A 70 -29.84 -9.65 7.07
C ASP A 70 -28.92 -10.28 6.00
N LEU A 71 -27.59 -10.10 6.14
CA LEU A 71 -26.57 -10.76 5.31
C LEU A 71 -25.99 -11.99 6.03
N GLU A 72 -26.12 -13.16 5.41
CA GLU A 72 -25.66 -14.46 5.93
C GLU A 72 -24.18 -14.44 6.39
N ARG A 73 -23.30 -13.79 5.61
CA ARG A 73 -21.86 -13.69 5.89
C ARG A 73 -21.43 -12.31 6.44
N GLY A 74 -22.39 -11.48 6.84
CA GLY A 74 -22.16 -10.20 7.50
C GLY A 74 -21.10 -9.33 6.82
N TYR A 75 -19.97 -9.09 7.51
CA TYR A 75 -18.91 -8.22 7.03
C TYR A 75 -18.14 -8.78 5.82
N ASP A 76 -18.03 -10.11 5.65
CA ASP A 76 -17.34 -10.72 4.48
C ASP A 76 -18.11 -10.43 3.17
N SER A 77 -19.41 -10.13 3.27
CA SER A 77 -20.23 -9.66 2.14
C SER A 77 -20.00 -8.18 1.78
N VAL A 78 -19.35 -7.40 2.66
CA VAL A 78 -19.12 -5.96 2.47
C VAL A 78 -17.64 -5.71 2.19
N ASN A 79 -17.31 -5.62 0.90
CA ASN A 79 -15.96 -5.38 0.41
C ASN A 79 -15.81 -3.93 -0.03
N VAL A 80 -14.71 -3.29 0.37
CA VAL A 80 -14.40 -1.88 0.07
C VAL A 80 -13.01 -1.82 -0.53
N ALA A 81 -12.84 -1.00 -1.57
CA ALA A 81 -11.57 -0.84 -2.27
C ALA A 81 -11.45 0.54 -2.93
N LEU A 82 -10.22 0.96 -3.19
CA LEU A 82 -9.89 2.05 -4.11
C LEU A 82 -9.55 1.47 -5.48
N THR A 83 -10.07 2.09 -6.55
CA THR A 83 -9.65 1.85 -7.92
C THR A 83 -8.90 3.06 -8.46
N TRP A 84 -7.71 2.83 -9.00
CA TRP A 84 -6.92 3.83 -9.71
C TRP A 84 -7.24 3.71 -11.21
N LEU A 85 -7.62 4.83 -11.82
CA LEU A 85 -8.03 4.90 -13.23
C LEU A 85 -7.07 5.79 -14.03
N ASP A 86 -6.82 5.43 -15.30
CA ASP A 86 -6.11 6.29 -16.25
C ASP A 86 -7.00 7.43 -16.80
N GLU A 87 -6.42 8.26 -17.68
CA GLU A 87 -7.15 9.35 -18.35
C GLU A 87 -8.33 8.87 -19.23
N ARG A 88 -8.36 7.58 -19.58
CA ARG A 88 -9.41 6.93 -20.38
C ARG A 88 -10.46 6.24 -19.52
N GLY A 89 -10.31 6.26 -18.20
CA GLY A 89 -11.19 5.58 -17.24
C GLY A 89 -10.96 4.07 -17.13
N GLN A 90 -9.85 3.55 -17.64
CA GLN A 90 -9.44 2.15 -17.49
C GLN A 90 -8.75 1.95 -16.14
N MET A 91 -9.02 0.82 -15.47
CA MET A 91 -8.40 0.50 -14.19
C MET A 91 -6.93 0.12 -14.39
N VAL A 92 -6.02 0.88 -13.77
CA VAL A 92 -4.55 0.69 -13.79
C VAL A 92 -3.99 0.37 -12.40
N GLY A 93 -4.86 0.20 -11.40
CA GLY A 93 -4.50 -0.19 -10.05
C GLY A 93 -5.72 -0.38 -9.16
N TRP A 94 -5.54 -1.15 -8.09
CA TRP A 94 -6.57 -1.47 -7.10
C TRP A 94 -5.93 -1.65 -5.74
N GLU A 95 -6.54 -1.09 -4.69
CA GLU A 95 -6.10 -1.25 -3.30
C GLU A 95 -7.28 -1.67 -2.40
N PRO A 96 -7.16 -2.76 -1.64
CA PRO A 96 -8.17 -3.16 -0.66
C PRO A 96 -8.22 -2.16 0.50
N VAL A 97 -9.44 -1.81 0.92
CA VAL A 97 -9.66 -0.97 2.11
C VAL A 97 -10.11 -1.89 3.24
N PHE A 98 -9.31 -1.97 4.30
CA PHE A 98 -9.53 -2.94 5.38
C PHE A 98 -10.42 -2.39 6.51
N PRO A 99 -11.20 -3.27 7.18
CA PRO A 99 -11.96 -2.90 8.37
C PRO A 99 -11.00 -2.62 9.54
N GLN A 100 -11.04 -1.41 10.08
CA GLN A 100 -10.21 -0.99 11.22
C GLN A 100 -10.94 -1.12 12.55
N LYS A 101 -12.25 -0.89 12.57
CA LYS A 101 -13.02 -0.83 13.82
C LYS A 101 -14.48 -1.26 13.63
N PHE A 102 -14.99 -2.03 14.58
CA PHE A 102 -16.40 -2.38 14.72
C PHE A 102 -16.97 -1.54 15.87
N GLN A 103 -18.02 -0.74 15.64
CA GLN A 103 -18.67 0.07 16.67
C GLN A 103 -20.13 0.36 16.30
N GLY A 104 -21.07 0.14 17.22
CA GLY A 104 -22.47 0.57 17.07
C GLY A 104 -23.17 0.03 15.82
N GLY A 105 -22.96 -1.25 15.48
CA GLY A 105 -23.51 -1.89 14.27
C GLY A 105 -22.85 -1.46 12.95
N HIS A 106 -21.83 -0.62 13.00
CA HIS A 106 -21.06 -0.16 11.84
C HIS A 106 -19.65 -0.75 11.86
N VAL A 107 -19.08 -0.91 10.66
CA VAL A 107 -17.66 -1.11 10.45
C VAL A 107 -17.08 0.12 9.79
N HIS A 108 -16.03 0.67 10.41
CA HIS A 108 -15.18 1.68 9.81
C HIS A 108 -14.10 0.99 8.99
N TYR A 109 -14.17 1.18 7.67
CA TYR A 109 -13.14 0.78 6.73
C TYR A 109 -12.22 2.00 6.49
N GLU A 110 -10.92 1.84 6.72
CA GLU A 110 -9.94 2.88 6.41
C GLU A 110 -8.82 2.31 5.55
N GLY A 111 -8.53 3.03 4.46
CA GLY A 111 -7.48 2.74 3.51
C GLY A 111 -6.50 3.89 3.56
N ARG A 112 -5.33 3.65 4.12
CA ARG A 112 -4.19 4.56 3.96
C ARG A 112 -3.32 3.98 2.85
N ALA A 113 -2.98 4.84 1.90
CA ALA A 113 -1.71 4.75 1.18
C ALA A 113 -0.56 5.03 2.20
N ARG A 114 -0.46 4.25 3.29
CA ARG A 114 0.34 2.98 3.40
C ARG A 114 1.47 3.42 4.47
N VAL A 115 2.35 2.61 5.13
CA VAL A 115 3.21 3.01 6.34
C VAL A 115 4.71 3.55 6.23
N PRO A 116 5.80 2.89 5.71
CA PRO A 116 7.12 3.56 5.43
C PRO A 116 7.40 3.88 3.93
N ALA A 117 8.05 3.00 3.14
CA ALA A 117 7.72 2.77 1.71
C ALA A 117 6.22 2.55 1.53
N ARG A 118 5.68 1.96 2.60
CA ARG A 118 4.33 2.03 3.04
C ARG A 118 3.74 3.45 2.66
N LYS A 119 4.17 4.57 3.29
CA LYS A 119 3.67 5.99 3.21
C LYS A 119 3.92 6.69 1.86
N GLY A 120 3.63 6.04 0.74
CA GLY A 120 3.82 6.61 -0.59
C GLY A 120 5.28 6.80 -1.03
N ALA A 121 6.28 6.43 -0.22
CA ALA A 121 7.67 6.53 -0.67
C ALA A 121 7.98 5.50 -1.78
N GLU A 122 8.74 5.94 -2.77
CA GLU A 122 9.09 5.18 -3.98
C GLU A 122 10.60 4.96 -4.08
N ILE A 123 11.37 5.91 -3.55
CA ILE A 123 12.81 5.83 -3.32
C ILE A 123 13.07 5.93 -1.81
N LEU A 124 13.89 5.03 -1.27
CA LEU A 124 14.35 5.03 0.12
C LEU A 124 15.87 5.22 0.19
N CYS A 125 16.30 6.40 0.62
CA CYS A 125 17.72 6.70 0.86
C CYS A 125 18.16 6.17 2.23
N LEU A 126 19.22 5.36 2.27
CA LEU A 126 19.75 4.72 3.47
C LEU A 126 21.26 4.99 3.62
N PRO A 127 21.66 6.09 4.27
CA PRO A 127 23.04 6.30 4.73
C PRO A 127 23.32 5.39 5.93
N ILE A 128 24.41 4.60 5.89
CA ILE A 128 24.66 3.53 6.86
C ILE A 128 26.16 3.18 6.96
N MET A 129 26.62 2.68 8.11
CA MET A 129 28.02 2.21 8.27
C MET A 129 28.22 0.79 7.70
N GLY A 130 27.20 -0.04 7.86
CA GLY A 130 27.13 -1.43 7.42
C GLY A 130 25.93 -2.09 8.09
N ASP A 131 25.70 -3.36 7.79
CA ASP A 131 24.68 -4.17 8.44
C ASP A 131 25.39 -5.36 9.09
N HIS A 132 25.25 -5.55 10.40
CA HIS A 132 26.02 -6.58 11.12
C HIS A 132 25.76 -8.00 10.61
N ARG A 133 24.63 -8.22 9.93
CA ARG A 133 24.30 -9.52 9.32
C ARG A 133 25.14 -9.82 8.07
N ALA A 134 25.74 -8.79 7.45
CA ALA A 134 26.65 -8.88 6.31
C ALA A 134 28.14 -9.03 6.70
N SER A 135 28.41 -9.52 7.90
CA SER A 135 29.73 -9.97 8.36
C SER A 135 29.60 -11.32 9.06
N THR A 136 30.70 -12.01 9.34
CA THR A 136 30.74 -13.20 10.22
C THR A 136 31.43 -12.95 11.57
N CYS A 137 32.26 -11.92 11.72
CA CYS A 137 32.77 -11.47 13.00
C CYS A 137 33.09 -9.97 13.08
N PHE A 138 32.73 -9.34 14.22
CA PHE A 138 33.14 -7.97 14.57
C PHE A 138 34.31 -7.93 15.56
N HIS A 139 34.63 -9.06 16.20
CA HIS A 139 35.57 -9.15 17.32
C HIS A 139 37.03 -9.43 16.92
N ARG A 140 37.33 -9.51 15.62
CA ARG A 140 38.68 -9.64 15.07
C ARG A 140 38.83 -8.75 13.84
N HIS A 141 40.04 -8.20 13.65
CA HIS A 141 40.44 -7.57 12.40
C HIS A 141 41.22 -8.58 11.53
N PRO A 142 41.15 -8.48 10.18
CA PRO A 142 40.26 -7.60 9.42
C PRO A 142 38.79 -8.02 9.52
N HIS A 143 37.86 -7.07 9.35
CA HIS A 143 36.42 -7.38 9.33
C HIS A 143 36.05 -8.12 8.04
N ASP A 144 35.29 -9.20 8.18
CA ASP A 144 34.89 -10.12 7.11
C ASP A 144 33.58 -9.67 6.43
N PHE A 145 33.62 -8.48 5.83
CA PHE A 145 32.47 -7.93 5.09
C PHE A 145 32.11 -8.80 3.87
N ASP A 146 30.97 -9.48 3.96
CA ASP A 146 30.42 -10.35 2.91
C ASP A 146 29.56 -9.50 1.96
N ILE A 147 30.12 -9.23 0.77
CA ILE A 147 29.46 -8.44 -0.27
C ILE A 147 28.23 -9.14 -0.86
N GLU A 148 28.24 -10.46 -0.99
CA GLU A 148 27.11 -11.19 -1.58
C GLU A 148 25.91 -11.13 -0.64
N ARG A 149 26.15 -11.39 0.65
CA ARG A 149 25.14 -11.32 1.71
C ARG A 149 24.66 -9.89 1.95
N TRP A 150 25.54 -8.89 1.85
CA TRP A 150 25.15 -7.47 1.83
C TRP A 150 24.17 -7.17 0.70
N LEU A 151 24.50 -7.58 -0.54
CA LEU A 151 23.65 -7.37 -1.71
C LEU A 151 22.31 -8.12 -1.54
N MET A 152 22.31 -9.36 -1.05
CA MET A 152 21.07 -10.11 -0.73
C MET A 152 20.17 -9.36 0.26
N ILE A 153 20.74 -8.82 1.36
CA ILE A 153 19.98 -8.08 2.37
C ILE A 153 19.36 -6.81 1.78
N GLN A 154 20.10 -6.05 0.97
CA GLN A 154 19.59 -4.81 0.38
C GLN A 154 18.56 -5.06 -0.73
N ARG A 155 18.77 -6.07 -1.59
CA ARG A 155 17.80 -6.51 -2.60
C ARG A 155 16.50 -7.00 -1.95
N MET A 156 16.59 -7.76 -0.86
CA MET A 156 15.41 -8.23 -0.11
C MET A 156 14.63 -7.07 0.51
N ARG A 157 15.31 -6.10 1.15
CA ARG A 157 14.66 -4.89 1.68
C ARG A 157 13.92 -4.10 0.59
N ALA A 158 14.50 -3.97 -0.60
CA ALA A 158 13.90 -3.28 -1.74
C ALA A 158 12.64 -4.00 -2.26
N MET A 159 12.68 -5.33 -2.37
CA MET A 159 11.53 -6.17 -2.73
C MET A 159 10.39 -6.08 -1.70
N ASP A 160 10.65 -6.37 -0.42
CA ASP A 160 9.61 -6.46 0.62
C ASP A 160 8.84 -5.14 0.81
N ASN A 161 9.51 -4.01 0.55
CA ASN A 161 8.91 -2.68 0.63
C ASN A 161 8.32 -2.19 -0.71
N HIS A 162 8.73 -2.81 -1.82
CA HIS A 162 8.49 -2.38 -3.20
C HIS A 162 8.92 -0.92 -3.43
N VAL A 163 10.21 -0.64 -3.23
CA VAL A 163 10.86 0.66 -3.46
C VAL A 163 12.25 0.51 -4.05
N TYR A 164 12.68 1.53 -4.78
CA TYR A 164 14.08 1.72 -5.09
C TYR A 164 14.84 2.05 -3.79
N MET A 165 15.93 1.35 -3.51
CA MET A 165 16.80 1.67 -2.36
C MET A 165 18.10 2.28 -2.83
N VAL A 166 18.42 3.47 -2.35
CA VAL A 166 19.70 4.16 -2.56
C VAL A 166 20.51 4.04 -1.27
N VAL A 167 21.47 3.11 -1.25
CA VAL A 167 22.21 2.73 -0.04
C VAL A 167 23.60 3.34 -0.10
N SER A 168 23.89 4.28 0.80
CA SER A 168 25.20 4.93 0.90
C SER A 168 25.93 4.38 2.11
N ARG A 169 27.00 3.61 1.87
CA ARG A 169 27.86 3.08 2.93
C ARG A 169 29.00 4.06 3.22
N ASN A 170 29.42 4.18 4.48
CA ASN A 170 30.58 4.98 4.88
C ASN A 170 31.95 4.46 4.35
N TRP A 171 31.94 3.34 3.62
CA TRP A 171 33.06 2.83 2.81
C TRP A 171 32.54 2.71 1.38
N THR A 172 33.33 3.11 0.38
CA THR A 172 32.88 3.10 -1.04
C THR A 172 32.27 1.76 -1.43
N TYR A 173 33.01 0.67 -1.23
CA TYR A 173 32.61 -0.72 -1.45
C TYR A 173 31.35 -1.13 -0.65
N GLY A 174 30.25 -1.38 -1.39
CA GLY A 174 28.93 -1.74 -0.86
C GLY A 174 27.85 -0.68 -1.15
N THR A 175 28.22 0.58 -1.36
CA THR A 175 27.30 1.63 -1.83
C THR A 175 26.66 1.25 -3.17
N GLY A 176 25.34 1.38 -3.30
CA GLY A 176 24.59 0.89 -4.46
C GLY A 176 23.11 1.24 -4.50
N ILE A 177 22.48 0.91 -5.63
CA ILE A 177 21.08 1.19 -5.96
C ILE A 177 20.38 -0.13 -6.31
N PHE A 178 19.21 -0.37 -5.73
CA PHE A 178 18.48 -1.65 -5.81
C PHE A 178 17.02 -1.40 -6.22
N SER A 179 16.45 -2.26 -7.06
CA SER A 179 15.09 -2.11 -7.61
C SER A 179 14.00 -2.81 -6.78
N PRO A 180 12.71 -2.41 -6.91
CA PRO A 180 11.57 -3.15 -6.37
C PRO A 180 11.47 -4.61 -6.86
N ARG A 181 12.07 -4.92 -8.01
CA ARG A 181 12.20 -6.27 -8.60
C ARG A 181 13.29 -7.12 -7.93
N GLY A 182 14.09 -6.53 -7.04
CA GLY A 182 15.20 -7.20 -6.39
C GLY A 182 16.45 -7.32 -7.25
N GLU A 183 16.67 -6.41 -8.20
CA GLU A 183 17.93 -6.30 -8.96
C GLU A 183 18.90 -5.33 -8.25
N THR A 184 20.19 -5.48 -8.55
CA THR A 184 21.20 -4.46 -8.24
C THR A 184 21.42 -3.63 -9.50
N LEU A 185 20.88 -2.42 -9.56
CA LEU A 185 21.02 -1.53 -10.72
C LEU A 185 22.42 -0.92 -10.80
N ALA A 186 22.99 -0.57 -9.64
CA ALA A 186 24.36 -0.10 -9.53
C ALA A 186 24.98 -0.54 -8.21
N VAL A 187 26.28 -0.85 -8.24
CA VAL A 187 27.11 -0.98 -7.04
C VAL A 187 28.48 -0.36 -7.33
N SER A 188 29.07 0.25 -6.30
CA SER A 188 30.30 1.02 -6.44
C SER A 188 31.47 0.18 -6.93
N GLY A 189 31.61 -1.07 -6.48
CA GLY A 189 32.84 -1.85 -6.66
C GLY A 189 34.09 -1.17 -6.06
N GLY A 190 33.91 -0.20 -5.15
CA GLY A 190 34.98 0.63 -4.60
C GLY A 190 35.08 2.05 -5.21
N ARG A 191 34.32 2.35 -6.28
CA ARG A 191 34.23 3.69 -6.89
C ARG A 191 33.58 4.71 -5.93
N ASN A 192 33.95 5.99 -6.08
CA ASN A 192 33.42 7.10 -5.28
C ASN A 192 31.98 7.51 -5.63
N PHE A 193 31.42 7.02 -6.74
CA PHE A 193 30.11 7.39 -7.24
C PHE A 193 29.38 6.18 -7.83
N VAL A 194 28.06 6.19 -7.67
CA VAL A 194 27.10 5.27 -8.33
C VAL A 194 25.91 6.08 -8.80
N TRP A 195 25.35 5.68 -9.93
CA TRP A 195 24.09 6.19 -10.45
C TRP A 195 23.41 5.06 -11.23
N ALA A 196 22.10 5.18 -11.40
CA ALA A 196 21.27 4.36 -12.27
C ALA A 196 20.02 5.19 -12.59
N ASP A 197 19.50 5.06 -13.79
CA ASP A 197 18.15 5.52 -14.09
C ASP A 197 17.14 4.61 -13.38
N VAL A 198 16.01 5.18 -12.95
CA VAL A 198 14.91 4.45 -12.30
C VAL A 198 13.59 4.89 -12.93
N ASP A 199 12.72 3.92 -13.19
CA ASP A 199 11.37 4.14 -13.69
C ASP A 199 10.40 3.93 -12.51
N LEU A 200 9.68 4.99 -12.11
CA LEU A 200 8.75 4.90 -10.98
C LEU A 200 7.41 4.27 -11.38
N GLU A 201 7.10 4.19 -12.69
CA GLU A 201 5.89 3.59 -13.25
C GLU A 201 6.05 2.07 -13.47
N ASP A 202 7.28 1.58 -13.70
CA ASP A 202 7.62 0.14 -13.85
C ASP A 202 7.63 -0.63 -12.51
N LEU A 203 6.57 -0.48 -11.72
CA LEU A 203 6.30 -1.39 -10.61
C LEU A 203 5.80 -2.73 -11.16
N PRO A 204 6.36 -3.88 -10.74
CA PRO A 204 5.91 -5.20 -11.19
C PRO A 204 4.41 -5.42 -10.99
N ARG A 205 3.75 -6.06 -11.96
CA ARG A 205 2.30 -6.27 -12.00
C ARG A 205 1.94 -7.75 -12.07
N CYS A 206 0.81 -8.13 -11.47
CA CYS A 206 0.28 -9.49 -11.55
C CYS A 206 -0.59 -9.68 -12.81
N VAL A 207 -1.11 -10.90 -13.02
CA VAL A 207 -1.96 -11.24 -14.18
C VAL A 207 -3.28 -10.42 -14.22
N GLY A 208 -3.70 -9.83 -13.10
CA GLY A 208 -4.84 -8.90 -13.00
C GLY A 208 -4.45 -7.42 -13.04
N ASP A 209 -3.28 -7.07 -13.58
CA ASP A 209 -2.66 -5.73 -13.67
C ASP A 209 -2.37 -5.00 -12.34
N ALA A 210 -2.95 -5.45 -11.22
CA ALA A 210 -2.60 -4.93 -9.90
C ALA A 210 -1.09 -5.07 -9.63
N THR A 211 -0.47 -3.98 -9.17
CA THR A 211 0.96 -3.99 -8.83
C THR A 211 1.24 -5.00 -7.71
N PHE A 212 2.42 -5.62 -7.71
CA PHE A 212 2.96 -6.37 -6.58
C PHE A 212 2.99 -5.47 -5.32
N ARG A 213 3.25 -4.16 -5.53
CA ARG A 213 3.12 -3.10 -4.51
C ARG A 213 1.76 -3.09 -3.83
N GLY A 214 0.65 -3.44 -4.50
CA GLY A 214 -0.68 -3.61 -3.90
C GLY A 214 -0.93 -5.03 -3.38
N MET A 215 -0.71 -6.04 -4.23
CA MET A 215 -0.99 -7.45 -3.92
C MET A 215 -0.28 -7.94 -2.66
N CYS A 216 1.01 -7.65 -2.50
CA CYS A 216 1.77 -8.13 -1.34
C CYS A 216 1.41 -7.39 -0.04
N TRP A 217 0.68 -6.26 -0.07
CA TRP A 217 0.03 -5.71 1.14
C TRP A 217 -1.36 -6.29 1.39
N TYR A 218 -2.11 -6.69 0.35
CA TYR A 218 -3.35 -7.45 0.54
C TYR A 218 -3.08 -8.77 1.28
N GLU A 219 -1.97 -9.44 0.96
CA GLU A 219 -1.54 -10.69 1.60
C GLU A 219 -1.03 -10.50 3.04
N ARG A 220 -0.65 -9.27 3.47
CA ARG A 220 -0.18 -9.02 4.84
C ARG A 220 -1.36 -8.93 5.80
N ARG A 221 -1.50 -9.97 6.64
CA ARG A 221 -2.51 -10.06 7.70
C ARG A 221 -2.18 -9.16 8.89
N GLU A 222 -2.22 -7.84 8.70
CA GLU A 222 -1.89 -6.83 9.72
C GLU A 222 -2.57 -7.07 11.09
N PRO A 223 -3.86 -7.45 11.19
CA PRO A 223 -4.48 -7.81 12.48
C PRO A 223 -3.82 -9.00 13.21
N ALA A 224 -3.23 -9.95 12.48
CA ALA A 224 -2.51 -11.09 13.06
C ALA A 224 -1.07 -10.74 13.49
N TYR A 225 -0.52 -9.62 13.00
CA TYR A 225 0.82 -9.13 13.33
C TYR A 225 0.82 -7.88 14.23
N GLY A 226 -0.36 -7.41 14.67
CA GLY A 226 -0.48 -6.28 15.59
C GLY A 226 0.38 -6.44 16.84
N ALA A 227 0.33 -7.60 17.50
CA ALA A 227 1.16 -7.89 18.69
C ALA A 227 2.68 -7.83 18.45
N LEU A 228 3.15 -7.97 17.21
CA LEU A 228 4.56 -7.81 16.82
C LEU A 228 4.91 -6.38 16.35
N SER A 229 3.89 -5.57 16.06
CA SER A 229 4.00 -4.19 15.59
C SER A 229 3.99 -3.18 16.76
N GLY A 230 3.86 -3.67 18.00
CA GLY A 230 3.49 -2.88 19.17
C GLY A 230 1.98 -2.63 19.24
N GLU A 231 1.52 -1.97 20.30
CA GLU A 231 0.24 -1.26 20.18
C GLU A 231 0.36 -0.29 19.00
N LEU A 232 -0.66 -0.24 18.13
CA LEU A 232 -0.72 0.72 17.02
C LEU A 232 -0.49 2.11 17.62
N MET A 233 0.61 2.78 17.27
CA MET A 233 0.96 4.07 17.87
C MET A 233 -0.27 4.98 17.83
N PRO A 234 -0.76 5.47 18.99
CA PRO A 234 -1.91 6.35 19.03
C PRO A 234 -1.72 7.49 18.02
N ASP A 235 -2.71 7.71 17.17
CA ASP A 235 -2.61 8.71 16.10
C ASP A 235 -2.23 10.04 16.76
N PRO A 236 -1.10 10.68 16.40
CA PRO A 236 -0.58 11.86 17.11
C PRO A 236 -1.49 13.09 16.97
N PHE A 237 -2.54 13.01 16.15
CA PHE A 237 -3.60 14.01 16.03
C PHE A 237 -4.87 13.63 16.81
N THR A 238 -4.87 12.49 17.52
CA THR A 238 -5.89 12.17 18.54
C THR A 238 -5.80 13.21 19.64
N LYS A 239 -6.79 14.11 19.70
CA LYS A 239 -6.94 14.98 20.86
C LYS A 239 -7.21 14.11 22.08
N GLN A 240 -6.28 14.13 23.03
CA GLN A 240 -6.56 13.71 24.39
C GLN A 240 -7.66 14.63 24.95
N GLY A 241 -8.65 14.03 25.61
CA GLY A 241 -9.77 14.75 26.24
C GLY A 241 -9.44 15.18 27.67
#